data_AF-I0AGD1-F1
#
_entry.id   AF-I0AGD1-F1
#
_cell.length_a   1.000
_cell.length_b   1.000
_cell.length_c   1.000
_cell.angle_alpha   90.00
_cell.angle_beta   90.00
_cell.angle_gamma   90.00
#
_symmetry.space_group_name_H-M   'P 1'
#
loop_
_entity.id
_entity.type
_entity.pdbx_description
1 polymer ?
#
loop_
_entity_poly.entity_id
_entity_poly.type
_entity_poly.pdbx_seq_one_letter_code
_entity_poly.pdbx_strand_id
1 'polypeptide(L)'
;MREHITEKDLFDFVFFPTMLSKEKFSYLENSGDFQDELAFFTELKKSLQTELTQQQKQLIAEKIPAYKLLNIIELYPVEQKNKRKVNGLILAAASENNNKPKVTSRTFYDDNKTYIIKVINYENTSKIFVFSTQYEVIKNFDLIISPQNLRYHIDDNTIPLELDFNVNPESIRLEFSLVKQS
;
A
#
# COMPACT_ATOMS: atom_id res chain seq x y z
N MET A 1 -39.30 -14.56 23.87
CA MET A 1 -38.46 -13.96 22.80
C MET A 1 -37.37 -14.90 22.31
N ARG A 2 -36.72 -15.68 23.18
CA ARG A 2 -35.68 -16.66 22.80
C ARG A 2 -36.00 -17.53 21.57
N GLU A 3 -37.20 -18.09 21.48
CA GLU A 3 -37.62 -18.97 20.36
C GLU A 3 -37.79 -18.24 19.01
N HIS A 4 -37.74 -16.91 18.99
CA HIS A 4 -37.91 -16.08 17.79
C HIS A 4 -36.60 -15.43 17.31
N ILE A 5 -35.49 -15.73 18.00
CA ILE A 5 -34.14 -15.34 17.59
C ILE A 5 -33.59 -16.47 16.72
N THR A 6 -33.23 -16.13 15.49
CA THR A 6 -32.59 -17.04 14.54
C THR A 6 -31.08 -16.83 14.54
N GLU A 7 -30.33 -17.79 14.01
CA GLU A 7 -28.89 -17.63 13.80
C GLU A 7 -28.55 -16.39 12.96
N LYS A 8 -29.42 -16.06 11.98
CA LYS A 8 -29.30 -14.83 11.20
C LYS A 8 -29.40 -13.57 12.07
N ASP A 9 -30.28 -13.56 13.06
CA ASP A 9 -30.41 -12.41 13.98
C ASP A 9 -29.14 -12.24 14.83
N LEU A 10 -28.48 -13.33 15.25
CA LEU A 10 -27.21 -13.30 15.96
C LEU A 10 -26.06 -12.80 15.06
N PHE A 11 -26.03 -13.28 13.82
CA PHE A 11 -25.08 -12.80 12.82
C PHE A 11 -25.28 -11.30 12.55
N ASP A 12 -26.52 -10.88 12.28
CA ASP A 12 -26.84 -9.47 12.04
C ASP A 12 -26.51 -8.63 13.28
N PHE A 13 -26.62 -9.15 14.50
CA PHE A 13 -26.29 -8.39 15.72
C PHE A 13 -24.80 -8.06 15.79
N VAL A 14 -23.94 -8.98 15.37
CA VAL A 14 -22.49 -8.79 15.40
C VAL A 14 -21.98 -8.03 14.17
N PHE A 15 -22.52 -8.31 12.99
CA PHE A 15 -22.03 -7.77 11.72
C PHE A 15 -22.78 -6.51 11.26
N PHE A 16 -24.09 -6.45 11.47
CA PHE A 16 -24.99 -5.41 10.94
C PHE A 16 -26.11 -5.02 11.95
N PRO A 17 -25.76 -4.50 13.13
CA PRO A 17 -26.73 -4.29 14.22
C PRO A 17 -27.89 -3.36 13.85
N THR A 18 -27.70 -2.53 12.82
CA THR A 18 -28.73 -1.63 12.27
C THR A 18 -29.84 -2.34 11.50
N MET A 19 -29.64 -3.60 11.10
CA MET A 19 -30.66 -4.41 10.40
C MET A 19 -31.62 -5.13 11.35
N LEU A 20 -31.30 -5.17 12.65
CA LEU A 20 -32.20 -5.74 13.65
C LEU A 20 -33.32 -4.79 14.03
N SER A 21 -34.49 -5.36 14.33
CA SER A 21 -35.55 -4.62 15.00
C SER A 21 -35.10 -4.22 16.42
N LYS A 22 -35.56 -3.05 16.87
CA LYS A 22 -35.21 -2.52 18.21
C LYS A 22 -35.49 -3.51 19.34
N GLU A 23 -36.58 -4.26 19.22
CA GLU A 23 -36.98 -5.28 20.19
C GLU A 23 -35.99 -6.45 20.28
N LYS A 24 -35.54 -6.97 19.13
CA LYS A 24 -34.55 -8.07 19.10
C LYS A 24 -33.18 -7.59 19.55
N PHE A 25 -32.79 -6.38 19.16
CA PHE A 25 -31.54 -5.76 19.60
C PHE A 25 -31.50 -5.62 21.13
N SER A 26 -32.53 -5.01 21.73
CA SER A 26 -32.61 -4.86 23.19
C SER A 26 -32.67 -6.20 23.92
N TYR A 27 -33.27 -7.24 23.33
CA TYR A 27 -33.24 -8.58 23.91
C TYR A 27 -31.83 -9.18 23.88
N LEU A 28 -31.13 -9.14 22.74
CA LEU A 28 -29.78 -9.68 22.59
C LEU A 28 -28.74 -8.92 23.44
N GLU A 29 -28.93 -7.62 23.65
CA GLU A 29 -28.05 -6.80 24.49
C GLU A 29 -28.21 -7.11 25.99
N ASN A 30 -29.43 -7.41 26.43
CA ASN A 30 -29.74 -7.62 27.86
C ASN A 30 -29.86 -9.10 28.26
N SER A 31 -29.97 -10.02 27.30
CA SER A 31 -30.07 -11.46 27.56
C SER A 31 -28.69 -12.13 27.55
N GLY A 32 -28.46 -13.01 28.52
CA GLY A 32 -27.28 -13.89 28.56
C GLY A 32 -27.45 -15.17 27.74
N ASP A 33 -28.58 -15.34 27.04
CA ASP A 33 -29.02 -16.62 26.47
C ASP A 33 -28.15 -17.12 25.29
N PHE A 34 -27.41 -16.22 24.63
CA PHE A 34 -26.68 -16.48 23.37
C PHE A 34 -25.20 -16.03 23.43
N GLN A 35 -24.62 -15.95 24.63
CA GLN A 35 -23.28 -15.41 24.82
C GLN A 35 -22.20 -16.22 24.09
N ASP A 36 -22.34 -17.54 24.03
CA ASP A 36 -21.37 -18.42 23.36
C ASP A 36 -21.41 -18.23 21.84
N GLU A 37 -22.60 -18.15 21.24
CA GLU A 37 -22.77 -17.91 19.80
C GLU A 37 -22.33 -16.49 19.41
N LEU A 38 -22.65 -15.50 20.25
CA LEU A 38 -22.20 -14.12 20.05
C LEU A 38 -20.68 -14.00 20.18
N ALA A 39 -20.06 -14.74 21.11
CA ALA A 39 -18.61 -14.79 21.23
C ALA A 39 -17.98 -15.40 19.97
N PHE A 40 -18.52 -16.49 19.44
CA PHE A 40 -18.07 -17.09 18.18
C PHE A 40 -18.12 -16.10 17.02
N PHE A 41 -19.27 -15.45 16.78
CA PHE A 41 -19.39 -14.47 15.69
C PHE A 41 -18.49 -13.24 15.90
N THR A 42 -18.26 -12.85 17.15
CA THR A 42 -17.35 -11.74 17.48
C THR A 42 -15.90 -12.11 17.18
N GLU A 43 -15.47 -13.33 17.53
CA GLU A 43 -14.16 -13.86 17.15
C GLU A 43 -14.02 -13.99 15.64
N LEU A 44 -15.06 -14.47 14.96
CA LEU A 44 -15.09 -14.54 13.50
C LEU A 44 -14.90 -13.14 12.89
N LYS A 45 -15.64 -12.14 13.37
CA LYS A 45 -15.51 -10.75 12.92
C LYS A 45 -14.10 -10.20 13.15
N LYS A 46 -13.48 -10.49 14.31
CA LYS A 46 -12.09 -10.13 14.59
C LYS A 46 -11.12 -10.82 13.62
N SER A 47 -11.32 -12.10 13.33
CA SER A 47 -10.49 -12.86 12.39
C SER A 47 -10.62 -12.38 10.93
N LEU A 48 -11.78 -11.82 10.57
CA LEU A 48 -12.00 -11.20 9.26
C LEU A 48 -11.34 -9.82 9.15
N GLN A 49 -11.14 -9.13 10.27
CA GLN A 49 -10.42 -7.86 10.32
C GLN A 49 -8.91 -8.03 10.32
N THR A 50 -8.40 -9.20 10.70
CA THR A 50 -6.98 -9.52 10.51
C THR A 50 -6.67 -9.66 9.03
N GLU A 51 -5.82 -8.76 8.51
CA GLU A 51 -5.30 -8.89 7.17
C GLU A 51 -4.63 -10.26 7.00
N LEU A 52 -4.98 -10.95 5.90
CA LEU A 52 -4.34 -12.21 5.57
C LEU A 52 -2.83 -12.00 5.39
N THR A 53 -2.06 -12.83 6.07
CA THR A 53 -0.60 -12.87 5.91
C THR A 53 -0.22 -13.22 4.47
N GLN A 54 0.98 -12.81 4.03
CA GLN A 54 1.49 -13.13 2.69
C GLN A 54 1.47 -14.64 2.39
N GLN A 55 1.79 -15.49 3.39
CA GLN A 55 1.75 -16.95 3.25
C GLN A 55 0.33 -17.48 3.00
N GLN A 56 -0.68 -16.95 3.70
CA GLN A 56 -2.08 -17.34 3.49
C GLN A 56 -2.58 -16.88 2.12
N LYS A 57 -2.23 -15.66 1.71
CA LYS A 57 -2.54 -15.12 0.38
C LYS A 57 -1.95 -16.02 -0.72
N GLN A 58 -0.69 -16.44 -0.58
CA GLN A 58 -0.04 -17.39 -1.50
C GLN A 58 -0.77 -18.74 -1.58
N LEU A 59 -1.11 -19.35 -0.43
CA LEU A 59 -1.87 -20.61 -0.41
C LEU A 59 -3.23 -20.49 -1.10
N ILE A 60 -3.90 -19.34 -0.96
CA ILE A 60 -5.18 -19.07 -1.64
C ILE A 60 -4.97 -18.96 -3.15
N ALA A 61 -3.93 -18.27 -3.62
CA ALA A 61 -3.60 -18.18 -5.05
C ALA A 61 -3.21 -19.52 -5.67
N GLU A 62 -2.59 -20.43 -4.91
CA GLU A 62 -2.34 -21.79 -5.36
C GLU A 62 -3.63 -22.60 -5.53
N LYS A 63 -4.63 -22.37 -4.68
CA LYS A 63 -5.87 -23.16 -4.64
C LYS A 63 -6.99 -22.61 -5.52
N ILE A 64 -7.02 -21.31 -5.79
CA ILE A 64 -8.08 -20.65 -6.55
C ILE A 64 -7.48 -20.10 -7.85
N PRO A 65 -7.65 -20.75 -9.01
CA PRO A 65 -7.05 -20.33 -10.28
C PRO A 65 -7.46 -18.92 -10.74
N ALA A 66 -8.65 -18.46 -10.34
CA ALA A 66 -9.15 -17.13 -10.63
C ALA A 66 -8.52 -16.04 -9.73
N TYR A 67 -7.94 -16.42 -8.60
CA TYR A 67 -7.28 -15.50 -7.68
C TYR A 67 -5.79 -15.42 -8.01
N LYS A 68 -5.39 -14.34 -8.70
CA LYS A 68 -3.98 -14.05 -8.92
C LYS A 68 -3.49 -13.16 -7.79
N LEU A 69 -2.45 -13.58 -7.07
CA LEU A 69 -1.71 -12.64 -6.25
C LEU A 69 -1.08 -11.61 -7.19
N LEU A 70 -1.64 -10.40 -7.21
CA LEU A 70 -0.87 -9.26 -7.65
C LEU A 70 0.15 -9.03 -6.54
N ASN A 71 1.42 -9.29 -6.82
CA ASN A 71 2.51 -8.82 -5.97
C ASN A 71 2.56 -7.30 -6.16
N ILE A 72 1.70 -6.60 -5.43
CA ILE A 72 1.66 -5.14 -5.37
C ILE A 72 2.58 -4.74 -4.25
N ILE A 73 3.62 -3.98 -4.57
CA ILE A 73 4.56 -3.42 -3.62
C ILE A 73 4.30 -1.93 -3.57
N GLU A 74 3.85 -1.43 -2.42
CA GLU A 74 3.64 -0.02 -2.20
C GLU A 74 4.91 0.60 -1.61
N LEU A 75 5.34 1.72 -2.18
CA LEU A 75 6.51 2.46 -1.73
C LEU A 75 6.14 3.87 -1.31
N TYR A 76 6.63 4.26 -0.14
CA TYR A 76 6.36 5.54 0.51
C TYR A 76 7.63 6.40 0.58
N PRO A 77 7.50 7.74 0.50
CA PRO A 77 8.63 8.64 0.49
C PRO A 77 9.36 8.61 1.84
N VAL A 78 10.69 8.60 1.82
CA VAL A 78 11.46 8.82 3.05
C VAL A 78 11.30 10.27 3.46
N GLU A 79 10.83 10.50 4.69
CA GLU A 79 10.87 11.82 5.30
C GLU A 79 12.30 12.35 5.26
N GLN A 80 12.54 13.35 4.40
CA GLN A 80 13.81 14.06 4.40
C GLN A 80 13.91 14.78 5.75
N LYS A 81 14.80 14.29 6.63
CA LYS A 81 15.20 15.06 7.82
C LYS A 81 15.64 16.43 7.34
N ASN A 82 14.80 17.44 7.56
CA ASN A 82 15.06 18.82 7.18
C ASN A 82 16.48 19.18 7.66
N LYS A 83 17.38 19.48 6.71
CA LYS A 83 18.73 19.91 7.05
C LYS A 83 18.60 21.10 7.99
N ARG A 84 19.09 20.95 9.22
CA ARG A 84 19.14 22.03 10.21
C ARG A 84 19.74 23.26 9.52
N LYS A 85 19.02 24.38 9.56
CA LYS A 85 19.54 25.67 9.09
C LYS A 85 20.85 25.94 9.85
N VAL A 86 21.96 25.89 9.13
CA VAL A 86 23.25 26.31 9.69
C VAL A 86 23.22 27.83 9.74
N ASN A 87 22.93 28.39 10.92
CA ASN A 87 23.13 29.81 11.19
C ASN A 87 24.64 30.06 11.30
N GLY A 88 25.31 30.26 10.17
CA GLY A 88 26.71 30.65 10.10
C GLY A 88 26.91 31.57 8.91
N LEU A 89 27.73 32.61 9.09
CA LEU A 89 27.99 33.67 8.11
C LEU A 89 28.13 33.12 6.68
N ILE A 90 27.23 33.56 5.81
CA ILE A 90 27.28 33.27 4.37
C ILE A 90 28.35 34.20 3.76
N LEU A 91 29.50 33.64 3.41
CA LEU A 91 30.51 34.34 2.62
C LEU A 91 29.94 34.64 1.22
N ALA A 92 30.16 35.85 0.71
CA ALA A 92 29.55 36.41 -0.50
C ALA A 92 29.76 35.58 -1.80
N ALA A 93 30.66 34.59 -1.80
CA ALA A 93 30.82 33.64 -2.89
C ALA A 93 29.66 32.63 -3.04
N ALA A 94 28.71 32.59 -2.10
CA ALA A 94 27.51 31.75 -2.19
C ALA A 94 26.35 32.40 -2.98
N SER A 95 26.49 33.66 -3.41
CA SER A 95 25.42 34.44 -4.05
C SER A 95 25.28 34.19 -5.57
N GLU A 96 26.14 33.39 -6.20
CA GLU A 96 26.10 33.11 -7.65
C GLU A 96 25.29 31.86 -8.05
N ASN A 97 24.40 31.35 -7.19
CA ASN A 97 23.66 30.11 -7.47
C ASN A 97 22.24 30.30 -8.04
N ASN A 98 21.87 31.49 -8.53
CA ASN A 98 20.52 31.72 -9.07
C ASN A 98 20.23 31.05 -10.43
N ASN A 99 21.23 30.43 -11.08
CA ASN A 99 21.09 29.75 -12.38
C ASN A 99 21.45 28.25 -12.34
N LYS A 100 21.49 27.61 -11.16
CA LYS A 100 21.66 26.16 -11.13
C LYS A 100 20.32 25.48 -11.38
N PRO A 101 20.22 24.53 -12.34
CA PRO A 101 19.00 23.77 -12.58
C PRO A 101 18.50 23.20 -11.27
N LYS A 102 17.22 23.43 -10.97
CA LYS A 102 16.59 23.05 -9.70
C LYS A 102 16.34 21.54 -9.69
N VAL A 103 17.40 20.75 -9.55
CA VAL A 103 17.32 19.29 -9.47
C VAL A 103 16.74 18.91 -8.11
N THR A 104 15.62 18.20 -8.12
CA THR A 104 15.03 17.63 -6.90
C THR A 104 15.09 16.11 -6.98
N SER A 105 15.38 15.47 -5.86
CA SER A 105 15.39 14.00 -5.78
C SER A 105 14.59 13.54 -4.57
N ARG A 106 13.76 12.51 -4.79
CA ARG A 106 12.97 11.82 -3.77
C ARG A 106 13.24 10.32 -3.85
N THR A 107 13.29 9.68 -2.70
CA THR A 107 13.51 8.24 -2.60
C THR A 107 12.33 7.62 -1.87
N PHE A 108 11.85 6.49 -2.39
CA PHE A 108 10.71 5.73 -1.90
C PHE A 108 11.18 4.31 -1.55
N TYR A 109 10.68 3.76 -0.44
CA TYR A 109 10.97 2.41 0.02
C TYR A 109 9.68 1.67 0.29
N ASP A 110 9.72 0.36 0.11
CA ASP A 110 8.74 -0.57 0.69
C ASP A 110 9.02 -0.79 2.19
N ASP A 111 8.04 -1.33 2.90
CA ASP A 111 8.14 -1.60 4.35
C ASP A 111 9.31 -2.53 4.69
N ASN A 112 9.59 -3.50 3.81
CA ASN A 112 10.67 -4.47 3.99
C ASN A 112 12.03 -3.95 3.49
N LYS A 113 12.10 -2.73 2.94
CA LYS A 113 13.29 -2.16 2.28
C LYS A 113 13.92 -3.12 1.25
N THR A 114 13.09 -3.91 0.59
CA THR A 114 13.49 -4.80 -0.50
C THR A 114 13.64 -4.01 -1.80
N TYR A 115 12.80 -3.01 -2.01
CA TYR A 115 12.73 -2.20 -3.22
C TYR A 115 12.94 -0.73 -2.90
N ILE A 116 13.72 -0.06 -3.75
CA ILE A 116 14.02 1.36 -3.63
C ILE A 116 13.71 2.02 -4.96
N ILE A 117 12.88 3.06 -4.94
CA ILE A 117 12.64 3.88 -6.12
C ILE A 117 13.20 5.26 -5.88
N LYS A 118 14.03 5.75 -6.81
CA LYS A 118 14.58 7.10 -6.78
C LYS A 118 14.04 7.89 -7.95
N VAL A 119 13.33 8.96 -7.64
CA VAL A 119 12.81 9.92 -8.61
C VAL A 119 13.72 11.13 -8.61
N ILE A 120 14.20 11.52 -9.78
CA ILE A 120 15.03 12.70 -10.00
C ILE A 120 14.31 13.59 -11.01
N ASN A 121 13.86 14.76 -10.57
CA ASN A 121 13.34 15.79 -11.46
C ASN A 121 14.46 16.76 -11.80
N TYR A 122 14.64 17.00 -13.09
CA TYR A 122 15.47 18.06 -13.65
C TYR A 122 14.59 19.29 -13.95
N GLU A 123 15.01 20.19 -14.82
CA GLU A 123 14.24 21.40 -15.12
C GLU A 123 12.87 21.07 -15.72
N ASN A 124 12.84 20.22 -16.76
CA ASN A 124 11.61 19.83 -17.45
C ASN A 124 11.44 18.32 -17.61
N THR A 125 12.40 17.50 -17.19
CA THR A 125 12.36 16.04 -17.38
C THR A 125 12.56 15.34 -16.06
N SER A 126 12.06 14.11 -15.95
CA SER A 126 12.29 13.28 -14.77
C SER A 126 12.83 11.91 -15.13
N LYS A 127 13.66 11.37 -14.25
CA LYS A 127 14.18 10.01 -14.34
C LYS A 127 13.82 9.24 -13.09
N ILE A 128 13.28 8.04 -13.29
CA ILE A 128 12.84 7.15 -12.23
C ILE A 128 13.71 5.89 -12.28
N PHE A 129 14.43 5.65 -11.19
CA PHE A 129 15.29 4.49 -11.02
C PHE A 129 14.63 3.51 -10.06
N VAL A 130 14.65 2.22 -10.40
CA VAL A 130 14.10 1.14 -9.59
C VAL A 130 15.24 0.20 -9.19
N PHE A 131 15.40 -0.03 -7.90
CA PHE A 131 16.45 -0.87 -7.34
C PHE A 131 15.86 -1.98 -6.47
N SER A 132 16.51 -3.14 -6.46
CA SER A 132 16.33 -4.19 -5.46
C SER A 132 17.55 -4.20 -4.54
N THR A 133 17.35 -4.33 -3.23
CA THR A 133 18.45 -4.46 -2.25
C THR A 133 19.14 -5.82 -2.31
N GLN A 134 18.55 -6.77 -3.02
CA GLN A 134 19.14 -8.09 -3.30
C GLN A 134 20.05 -8.09 -4.55
N TYR A 135 20.25 -6.92 -5.18
CA TYR A 135 21.04 -6.76 -6.42
C TYR A 135 20.53 -7.59 -7.60
N GLU A 136 19.28 -8.02 -7.56
CA GLU A 136 18.64 -8.76 -8.64
C GLU A 136 18.07 -7.81 -9.69
N VAL A 137 18.12 -8.25 -10.97
CA VAL A 137 17.44 -7.56 -12.07
C VAL A 137 15.95 -7.86 -11.94
N ILE A 138 15.19 -6.80 -11.70
CA ILE A 138 13.73 -6.84 -11.60
C ILE A 138 13.19 -6.85 -13.02
N LYS A 139 12.32 -7.80 -13.37
CA LYS A 139 11.76 -7.92 -14.73
C LYS A 139 10.23 -7.92 -14.75
N ASN A 140 9.66 -7.48 -15.87
CA ASN A 140 8.23 -7.55 -16.19
C ASN A 140 7.32 -6.98 -15.09
N PHE A 141 7.45 -5.69 -14.82
CA PHE A 141 6.68 -5.02 -13.77
C PHE A 141 6.06 -3.72 -14.26
N ASP A 142 4.93 -3.37 -13.67
CA ASP A 142 4.30 -2.07 -13.89
C ASP A 142 4.65 -1.13 -12.75
N LEU A 143 5.07 0.08 -13.10
CA LEU A 143 5.30 1.17 -12.17
C LEU A 143 4.13 2.15 -12.24
N ILE A 144 3.48 2.37 -11.10
CA ILE A 144 2.31 3.25 -10.97
C ILE A 144 2.63 4.42 -10.06
N ILE A 145 2.46 5.64 -10.56
CA ILE A 145 2.79 6.89 -9.86
C ILE A 145 1.52 7.59 -9.39
N SER A 146 1.36 7.76 -8.09
CA SER A 146 0.25 8.51 -7.49
C SER A 146 0.67 9.96 -7.18
N PRO A 147 -0.23 10.97 -7.27
CA PRO A 147 -1.69 10.85 -7.44
C PRO A 147 -2.17 10.79 -8.90
N GLN A 148 -1.28 11.00 -9.87
CA GLN A 148 -1.64 11.13 -11.30
C GLN A 148 -2.09 9.80 -11.93
N ASN A 149 -1.91 8.68 -11.21
CA ASN A 149 -2.19 7.32 -11.66
C ASN A 149 -1.50 6.97 -13.00
N LEU A 150 -0.30 7.50 -13.21
CA LEU A 150 0.50 7.20 -14.40
C LEU A 150 1.03 5.78 -14.28
N ARG A 151 0.76 4.95 -15.29
CA ARG A 151 1.19 3.55 -15.34
C ARG A 151 2.19 3.35 -16.47
N TYR A 152 3.32 2.76 -16.15
CA TYR A 152 4.37 2.43 -17.11
C TYR A 152 4.78 0.98 -16.96
N HIS A 153 4.75 0.24 -18.07
CA HIS A 153 5.30 -1.11 -18.12
C HIS A 153 6.81 -1.05 -18.30
N ILE A 154 7.55 -1.82 -17.51
CA ILE A 154 9.00 -1.87 -17.52
C ILE A 154 9.44 -3.34 -17.64
N ASP A 155 10.15 -3.64 -18.73
CA ASP A 155 10.67 -4.98 -19.01
C ASP A 155 11.77 -5.37 -18.03
N ASP A 156 12.69 -4.44 -17.72
CA ASP A 156 13.70 -4.58 -16.68
C ASP A 156 14.12 -3.25 -16.05
N ASN A 157 14.72 -3.32 -14.86
CA ASN A 157 15.21 -2.14 -14.15
C ASN A 157 16.65 -1.70 -14.54
N THR A 158 17.20 -2.19 -15.65
CA THR A 158 18.57 -1.82 -16.06
C THR A 158 18.63 -0.41 -16.64
N ILE A 159 17.52 0.05 -17.20
CA ILE A 159 17.37 1.39 -17.77
C ILE A 159 16.36 2.17 -16.91
N PRO A 160 16.69 3.42 -16.51
CA PRO A 160 15.72 4.25 -15.81
C PRO A 160 14.56 4.63 -16.73
N LEU A 161 13.36 4.74 -16.16
CA LEU A 161 12.22 5.30 -16.86
C LEU A 161 12.42 6.82 -16.99
N GLU A 162 12.45 7.32 -18.22
CA GLU A 162 12.60 8.74 -18.53
C GLU A 162 11.25 9.34 -18.94
N LEU A 163 10.90 10.47 -18.32
CA LEU A 163 9.69 11.23 -18.62
C LEU A 163 10.08 12.64 -19.08
N ASP A 164 9.34 13.15 -20.06
CA ASP A 164 9.48 14.49 -20.64
C ASP A 164 8.82 15.60 -19.80
N PHE A 165 8.39 15.26 -18.59
CA PHE A 165 7.86 16.17 -17.59
C PHE A 165 8.33 15.80 -16.18
N ASN A 166 8.20 16.75 -15.26
CA ASN A 166 8.48 16.53 -13.84
C ASN A 166 7.30 15.84 -13.14
N VAL A 167 7.60 14.84 -12.31
CA VAL A 167 6.62 14.16 -11.46
C VAL A 167 6.82 14.54 -10.00
N ASN A 168 5.73 14.67 -9.24
CA ASN A 168 5.80 14.86 -7.78
C ASN A 168 5.02 13.73 -7.10
N PRO A 169 5.60 12.52 -7.01
CA PRO A 169 4.86 11.39 -6.48
C PRO A 169 4.63 11.53 -4.98
N GLU A 170 3.43 11.15 -4.56
CA GLU A 170 3.07 10.94 -3.15
C GLU A 170 3.37 9.50 -2.75
N SER A 171 3.05 8.55 -3.62
CA SER A 171 3.39 7.14 -3.49
C SER A 171 3.68 6.54 -4.86
N ILE A 172 4.43 5.43 -4.86
CA ILE A 172 4.73 4.66 -6.07
C ILE A 172 4.40 3.20 -5.78
N ARG A 173 3.77 2.52 -6.74
CA ARG A 173 3.46 1.09 -6.64
C ARG A 173 4.16 0.32 -7.73
N LEU A 174 4.70 -0.84 -7.40
CA LEU A 174 5.19 -1.83 -8.35
C LEU A 174 4.19 -2.99 -8.40
N GLU A 175 3.72 -3.35 -9.59
CA GLU A 175 2.88 -4.53 -9.79
C GLU A 175 3.62 -5.56 -10.64
N PHE A 176 3.83 -6.75 -10.09
CA PHE A 176 4.44 -7.85 -10.83
C PHE A 176 3.37 -8.74 -11.46
N SER A 177 3.42 -8.86 -12.77
CA SER A 177 2.63 -9.87 -13.47
C SER A 177 3.30 -11.23 -13.29
N LEU A 178 2.78 -12.07 -12.39
CA LEU A 178 3.16 -13.49 -12.29
C LEU A 178 2.67 -14.24 -13.54
N VAL A 179 3.32 -14.02 -14.68
CA VAL A 179 3.21 -14.96 -15.81
C VAL A 179 4.16 -16.09 -15.49
N LYS A 180 3.60 -17.26 -15.13
CA LYS A 180 4.36 -18.51 -15.01
C LYS A 180 5.18 -18.70 -16.29
N GLN A 181 6.50 -18.60 -16.19
CA GLN A 181 7.37 -19.18 -17.21
C GLN A 181 7.10 -20.69 -17.18
N SER A 182 6.58 -21.18 -18.30
CA SER A 182 6.26 -22.60 -18.53
C SER A 182 7.51 -23.36 -18.91
#